data_AF-A0A5N5LSZ0-F1
#
_entry.id   AF-A0A5N5LSZ0-F1
#
_cell.length_a   1.000
_cell.length_b   1.000
_cell.length_c   1.000
_cell.angle_alpha   90.00
_cell.angle_beta   90.00
_cell.angle_gamma   90.00
#
_symmetry.space_group_name_H-M   'P 1'
#
loop_
_entity.id
_entity.type
_entity.pdbx_description
1 polymer ?
#
loop_
_entity_poly.entity_id
_entity_poly.type
_entity_poly.pdbx_seq_one_letter_code
_entity_poly.pdbx_strand_id
1 'polypeptide(L)'
;MFTNPILTALTGLLSLSSAALIGPNDTPAPWEISSISTFSPSGRPGSSPYSIVNITITDPNDIAAGPSGMATFPPSTAICNASFVGSDPPYNKVIDCSETEYGSWTFEMLESSNTSGWQSATTNFDVRFTRVNNVTVVGEVFSKVYVGRAHFEVGANMRGVCGASGVCSWGLKEEERPYLVNQTLVSCTGVCPSS
;
A
#
# COMPACT_ATOMS: atom_id res chain seq x y z
N MET A 1 18.59 59.30 -13.22
CA MET A 1 17.24 58.87 -12.79
C MET A 1 17.13 57.39 -13.13
N PHE A 2 17.38 56.46 -12.18
CA PHE A 2 16.41 55.85 -11.22
C PHE A 2 15.29 55.11 -11.99
N THR A 3 15.02 53.80 -11.88
CA THR A 3 15.08 52.82 -10.77
C THR A 3 14.97 51.36 -11.27
N ASN A 4 15.56 50.40 -10.53
CA ASN A 4 15.22 48.95 -10.46
C ASN A 4 13.90 48.77 -9.66
N PRO A 5 13.36 47.55 -9.32
CA PRO A 5 13.33 46.21 -9.94
C PRO A 5 11.90 45.56 -9.85
N ILE A 6 11.66 44.35 -10.38
CA ILE A 6 10.61 43.45 -9.82
C ILE A 6 11.15 42.01 -9.74
N LEU A 7 11.35 41.56 -8.50
CA LEU A 7 11.66 40.19 -8.11
C LEU A 7 10.34 39.56 -7.67
N THR A 8 9.80 38.60 -8.42
CA THR A 8 8.57 37.89 -8.04
C THR A 8 8.93 36.71 -7.13
N ALA A 9 8.73 36.88 -5.82
CA ALA A 9 8.93 35.81 -4.84
C ALA A 9 7.75 34.82 -4.89
N LEU A 10 7.99 33.61 -5.41
CA LEU A 10 7.04 32.51 -5.40
C LEU A 10 7.06 31.86 -4.01
N THR A 11 6.13 32.26 -3.14
CA THR A 11 5.92 31.62 -1.84
C THR A 11 5.03 30.40 -2.01
N GLY A 12 5.65 29.22 -2.13
CA GLY A 12 4.94 27.94 -2.05
C GLY A 12 4.47 27.69 -0.62
N LEU A 13 3.16 27.81 -0.38
CA LEU A 13 2.52 27.37 0.85
C LEU A 13 2.57 25.84 0.91
N LEU A 14 3.51 25.30 1.70
CA LEU A 14 3.48 23.91 2.13
C LEU A 14 2.39 23.77 3.20
N SER A 15 1.18 23.35 2.80
CA SER A 15 0.16 22.90 3.75
C SER A 15 0.63 21.61 4.39
N LEU A 16 1.10 21.69 5.64
CA LEU A 16 1.28 20.54 6.51
C LEU A 16 -0.10 20.14 7.03
N SER A 17 -0.73 19.17 6.36
CA SER A 17 -1.93 18.52 6.88
C SER A 17 -1.52 17.66 8.08
N SER A 18 -1.69 18.17 9.30
CA SER A 18 -1.56 17.34 10.50
C SER A 18 -2.74 16.36 10.51
N ALA A 19 -2.44 15.05 10.43
CA ALA A 19 -3.47 14.03 10.62
C ALA A 19 -4.05 14.17 12.03
N ALA A 20 -5.37 14.10 12.16
CA ALA A 20 -6.00 14.12 13.46
C ALA A 20 -5.74 12.78 14.16
N LEU A 21 -5.35 12.83 15.44
CA LEU A 21 -5.21 11.63 16.27
C LEU A 21 -6.58 10.95 16.38
N ILE A 22 -6.70 9.73 15.87
CA ILE A 22 -7.91 8.93 15.97
C ILE A 22 -7.87 8.05 17.21
N GLY A 23 -8.93 8.16 18.00
CA GLY A 23 -9.16 7.39 19.21
C GLY A 23 -9.62 5.96 18.92
N PRO A 24 -9.80 5.15 19.97
CA PRO A 24 -10.20 3.75 19.82
C PRO A 24 -11.58 3.56 19.16
N ASN A 25 -12.50 4.52 19.30
CA ASN A 25 -13.86 4.41 18.74
C ASN A 25 -14.01 5.15 17.41
N ASP A 26 -12.95 5.80 16.93
CA ASP A 26 -13.00 6.55 15.69
C ASP A 26 -12.81 5.60 14.50
N THR A 27 -13.52 5.89 13.41
CA THR A 27 -13.34 5.14 12.16
C THR A 27 -12.06 5.66 11.49
N PRO A 28 -11.06 4.80 11.23
CA PRO A 28 -9.85 5.23 10.57
C PRO A 28 -10.15 5.63 9.12
N ALA A 29 -9.41 6.63 8.62
CA ALA A 29 -9.42 6.93 7.19
C ALA A 29 -8.90 5.70 6.41
N PRO A 30 -9.43 5.44 5.20
CA PRO A 30 -8.96 4.34 4.37
C PRO A 30 -7.46 4.46 4.10
N TRP A 31 -6.79 3.32 3.93
CA TRP A 31 -5.43 3.32 3.42
C TRP A 31 -5.39 3.76 1.96
N GLU A 32 -4.26 4.32 1.56
CA GLU A 32 -4.09 4.92 0.24
C GLU A 32 -3.01 4.17 -0.54
N ILE A 33 -3.38 3.61 -1.69
CA ILE A 33 -2.41 3.08 -2.64
C ILE A 33 -2.06 4.18 -3.62
N SER A 34 -0.86 4.73 -3.45
CA SER A 34 -0.36 5.85 -4.24
C SER A 34 0.25 5.38 -5.56
N SER A 35 0.69 4.13 -5.65
CA SER A 35 1.14 3.52 -6.90
C SER A 35 1.00 2.00 -6.87
N ILE A 36 0.70 1.44 -8.04
CA ILE A 36 0.92 0.03 -8.35
C ILE A 36 1.51 -0.06 -9.75
N SER A 37 2.50 -0.92 -9.90
CA SER A 37 3.09 -1.26 -11.19
C SER A 37 3.25 -2.76 -11.29
N THR A 38 2.93 -3.30 -12.46
CA THR A 38 3.17 -4.69 -12.78
C THR A 38 3.92 -4.82 -14.09
N PHE A 39 4.64 -5.93 -14.23
CA PHE A 39 5.42 -6.27 -15.41
C PHE A 39 5.33 -7.76 -15.67
N SER A 40 5.05 -8.16 -16.91
CA SER A 40 5.25 -9.53 -17.38
C SER A 40 6.53 -9.68 -18.18
N PRO A 41 7.21 -10.82 -18.02
CA PRO A 41 8.40 -11.13 -18.79
C PRO A 41 8.08 -11.36 -20.28
N SER A 42 9.11 -11.20 -21.12
CA SER A 42 9.06 -11.59 -22.53
C SER A 42 9.11 -13.12 -22.65
N GLY A 43 8.32 -13.70 -23.56
CA GLY A 43 8.39 -15.12 -23.89
C GLY A 43 9.59 -15.51 -24.77
N ARG A 44 10.44 -14.55 -25.16
CA ARG A 44 11.57 -14.80 -26.06
C ARG A 44 12.71 -15.54 -25.32
N PRO A 45 13.39 -16.50 -25.97
CA PRO A 45 14.57 -17.15 -25.41
C PRO A 45 15.61 -16.15 -24.89
N GLY A 46 16.15 -16.38 -23.70
CA GLY A 46 17.14 -15.50 -23.04
C GLY A 46 16.56 -14.30 -22.29
N SER A 47 15.24 -14.13 -22.24
CA SER A 47 14.59 -13.09 -21.42
C SER A 47 14.54 -13.49 -19.94
N SER A 48 14.48 -12.50 -19.05
CA SER A 48 14.15 -12.73 -17.64
C SER A 48 12.78 -13.43 -17.53
N PRO A 49 12.62 -14.48 -16.72
CA PRO A 49 11.34 -15.19 -16.56
C PRO A 49 10.43 -14.55 -15.48
N TYR A 50 10.87 -13.46 -14.86
CA TYR A 50 10.20 -12.89 -13.69
C TYR A 50 9.09 -11.91 -14.06
N SER A 51 7.90 -12.17 -13.52
CA SER A 51 6.86 -11.16 -13.35
C SER A 51 7.14 -10.36 -12.08
N ILE A 52 6.81 -9.07 -12.11
CA ILE A 52 7.05 -8.15 -11.00
C ILE A 52 5.74 -7.45 -10.64
N VAL A 53 5.50 -7.31 -9.34
CA VAL A 53 4.46 -6.45 -8.77
C VAL A 53 5.13 -5.54 -7.75
N ASN A 54 4.97 -4.22 -7.88
CA ASN A 54 5.39 -3.25 -6.89
C ASN A 54 4.20 -2.37 -6.51
N ILE A 55 3.96 -2.19 -5.22
CA ILE A 55 2.85 -1.41 -4.67
C ILE A 55 3.39 -0.47 -3.59
N THR A 56 2.95 0.78 -3.59
CA THR A 56 3.17 1.72 -2.49
C THR A 56 1.86 1.98 -1.78
N ILE A 57 1.79 1.63 -0.51
CA ILE A 57 0.62 1.81 0.35
C ILE A 57 0.95 2.71 1.53
N THR A 58 0.02 3.58 1.90
CA THR A 58 0.13 4.52 3.01
C THR A 58 -1.06 4.36 3.94
N ASP A 59 -0.79 4.25 5.24
CA ASP A 59 -1.76 4.50 6.29
C ASP A 59 -1.64 5.98 6.71
N PRO A 60 -2.65 6.82 6.43
CA PRO A 60 -2.60 8.25 6.74
C PRO A 60 -2.96 8.56 8.20
N ASN A 61 -3.27 7.55 9.02
CA ASN A 61 -3.84 7.76 10.34
C ASN A 61 -2.76 7.92 11.43
N ASP A 62 -2.97 8.87 12.33
CA ASP A 62 -2.34 8.88 13.66
C ASP A 62 -3.24 8.11 14.62
N ILE A 63 -2.85 6.89 15.03
CA ILE A 63 -3.71 6.00 15.82
C ILE A 63 -3.28 6.02 17.28
N ALA A 64 -4.18 6.37 18.21
CA ALA A 64 -3.91 6.25 19.63
C ALA A 64 -3.62 4.79 20.01
N ALA A 65 -2.47 4.54 20.64
CA ALA A 65 -2.02 3.21 21.05
C ALA A 65 -2.22 2.98 22.56
N GLY A 66 -2.15 4.03 23.38
CA GLY A 66 -2.29 3.94 24.85
C GLY A 66 -3.23 4.98 25.46
N PRO A 67 -3.50 4.91 26.78
CA PRO A 67 -4.35 5.86 27.48
C PRO A 67 -3.77 7.28 27.38
N SER A 68 -4.64 8.28 27.23
CA SER A 68 -4.28 9.71 27.34
C SER A 68 -3.07 10.15 26.50
N GLY A 69 -2.85 9.57 25.33
CA GLY A 69 -1.75 9.96 24.43
C GLY A 69 -0.37 9.43 24.83
N MET A 70 -0.30 8.43 25.73
CA MET A 70 0.97 7.80 26.11
C MET A 70 1.75 7.19 24.93
N ALA A 71 1.03 6.75 23.91
CA ALA A 71 1.61 6.17 22.71
C ALA A 71 0.68 6.43 21.53
N THR A 72 1.28 6.70 20.38
CA THR A 72 0.59 6.90 19.09
C THR A 72 1.34 6.12 18.03
N PHE A 73 0.59 5.44 17.17
CA PHE A 73 1.14 4.90 15.92
C PHE A 73 1.02 5.99 14.85
N PRO A 74 2.14 6.53 14.37
CA PRO A 74 2.11 7.57 13.36
C PRO A 74 1.69 7.01 11.98
N PRO A 75 1.33 7.89 11.03
CA PRO A 75 1.17 7.53 9.64
C PRO A 75 2.38 6.74 9.13
N SER A 76 2.14 5.77 8.27
CA SER A 76 3.20 4.91 7.76
C SER A 76 3.04 4.68 6.26
N THR A 77 4.16 4.55 5.56
CA THR A 77 4.18 4.18 4.14
C THR A 77 5.08 2.99 3.95
N ALA A 78 4.64 2.02 3.16
CA ALA A 78 5.43 0.85 2.80
C ALA A 78 5.42 0.59 1.30
N ILE A 79 6.54 0.01 0.84
CA ILE A 79 6.73 -0.46 -0.52
C ILE A 79 6.72 -1.99 -0.48
N CYS A 80 5.73 -2.58 -1.15
CA CYS A 80 5.48 -4.01 -1.19
C CYS A 80 5.83 -4.55 -2.58
N ASN A 81 6.81 -5.45 -2.67
CA ASN A 81 7.32 -5.94 -3.95
C ASN A 81 7.31 -7.48 -3.99
N ALA A 82 6.88 -8.04 -5.11
CA ALA A 82 6.99 -9.46 -5.41
C ALA A 82 7.63 -9.66 -6.78
N SER A 83 8.51 -10.66 -6.86
CA SER A 83 9.08 -11.16 -8.11
C SER A 83 8.88 -12.66 -8.17
N PHE A 84 8.30 -13.16 -9.26
CA PHE A 84 7.93 -14.57 -9.37
C PHE A 84 7.92 -15.05 -10.81
N VAL A 85 8.08 -16.36 -11.00
CA VAL A 85 7.90 -17.00 -12.31
C VAL A 85 6.45 -17.42 -12.47
N GLY A 86 5.90 -17.37 -13.69
CA GLY A 86 4.47 -17.66 -13.93
C GLY A 86 4.01 -19.06 -13.51
N SER A 87 4.94 -20.01 -13.34
CA SER A 87 4.69 -21.36 -12.84
C SER A 87 4.67 -21.48 -11.31
N ASP A 88 5.16 -20.49 -10.57
CA ASP A 88 5.13 -20.42 -9.09
C ASP A 88 4.80 -19.00 -8.64
N PRO A 89 3.57 -18.53 -8.90
CA PRO A 89 3.12 -17.24 -8.40
C PRO A 89 2.99 -17.25 -6.87
N PRO A 90 3.13 -16.11 -6.20
CA PRO A 90 3.14 -16.02 -4.75
C PRO A 90 1.72 -15.98 -4.17
N TYR A 91 0.78 -16.70 -4.78
CA TYR A 91 -0.59 -16.71 -4.28
C TYR A 91 -0.65 -17.32 -2.89
N ASN A 92 -1.41 -16.66 -2.03
CA ASN A 92 -1.60 -17.04 -0.64
C ASN A 92 -0.28 -17.15 0.17
N LYS A 93 0.79 -16.50 -0.31
CA LYS A 93 2.07 -16.36 0.40
C LYS A 93 2.15 -14.94 0.97
N VAL A 94 2.40 -14.85 2.28
CA VAL A 94 2.64 -13.58 2.96
C VAL A 94 4.05 -13.10 2.62
N ILE A 95 4.17 -11.87 2.12
CA ILE A 95 5.43 -11.23 1.76
C ILE A 95 5.57 -9.96 2.58
N ASP A 96 6.74 -9.78 3.19
CA ASP A 96 7.08 -8.56 3.93
C ASP A 96 7.28 -7.39 2.95
N CYS A 97 6.72 -6.24 3.30
CA CYS A 97 7.00 -4.99 2.63
C CYS A 97 8.24 -4.31 3.25
N SER A 98 8.60 -3.13 2.76
CA SER A 98 9.66 -2.32 3.38
C SER A 98 9.40 -2.07 4.87
N GLU A 99 10.48 -1.96 5.63
CA GLU A 99 10.41 -1.65 7.06
C GLU A 99 9.71 -0.32 7.32
N THR A 100 9.03 -0.25 8.46
CA THR A 100 8.34 0.95 8.93
C THR A 100 8.53 1.14 10.42
N GLU A 101 8.37 2.37 10.88
CA GLU A 101 8.37 2.66 12.30
C GLU A 101 7.15 2.03 12.99
N TYR A 102 7.36 1.54 14.21
CA TYR A 102 6.33 0.99 15.10
C TYR A 102 5.49 -0.15 14.52
N GLY A 103 6.06 -0.98 13.64
CA GLY A 103 5.28 -2.06 13.06
C GLY A 103 5.86 -2.66 11.78
N SER A 104 5.04 -3.49 11.14
CA SER A 104 5.31 -4.08 9.83
C SER A 104 4.10 -4.01 8.92
N TRP A 105 4.38 -3.96 7.63
CA TRP A 105 3.42 -4.23 6.57
C TRP A 105 3.74 -5.55 5.92
N THR A 106 2.71 -6.33 5.64
CA THR A 106 2.80 -7.47 4.74
C THR A 106 1.73 -7.37 3.68
N PHE A 107 1.98 -8.03 2.56
CA PHE A 107 0.99 -8.19 1.51
C PHE A 107 0.96 -9.62 0.98
N GLU A 108 -0.16 -9.99 0.41
CA GLU A 108 -0.42 -11.33 -0.12
C GLU A 108 -1.26 -11.20 -1.38
N MET A 109 -0.77 -11.79 -2.46
CA MET A 109 -1.57 -11.92 -3.68
C MET A 109 -2.58 -13.04 -3.47
N LEU A 110 -3.86 -12.78 -3.76
CA LEU A 110 -4.92 -13.78 -3.60
C LEU A 110 -5.23 -14.43 -4.93
N GLU A 111 -5.47 -15.75 -4.91
CA GLU A 111 -5.82 -16.50 -6.09
C GLU A 111 -7.21 -16.11 -6.59
N SER A 112 -7.33 -15.83 -7.89
CA SER A 112 -8.63 -15.62 -8.52
C SER A 112 -9.26 -16.98 -8.85
N SER A 113 -10.55 -17.14 -8.58
CA SER A 113 -11.29 -18.38 -8.83
C SER A 113 -11.34 -18.83 -10.31
N ASN A 114 -10.85 -18.00 -11.24
CA ASN A 114 -11.01 -18.17 -12.70
C ASN A 114 -9.69 -18.32 -13.49
N THR A 115 -8.54 -18.58 -12.87
CA THR A 115 -7.27 -18.62 -13.62
C THR A 115 -6.89 -20.02 -14.10
N SER A 116 -6.97 -20.22 -15.42
CA SER A 116 -6.40 -21.37 -16.13
C SER A 116 -4.89 -21.19 -16.39
N GLY A 117 -4.05 -21.96 -15.70
CA GLY A 117 -2.76 -22.49 -16.18
C GLY A 117 -1.54 -21.55 -16.27
N TRP A 118 -1.68 -20.25 -16.56
CA TRP A 118 -0.56 -19.30 -16.57
C TRP A 118 -0.94 -17.99 -15.91
N GLN A 119 -0.46 -17.79 -14.69
CA GLN A 119 -0.76 -16.61 -13.89
C GLN A 119 0.37 -15.59 -14.07
N SER A 120 0.02 -14.41 -14.57
CA SER A 120 0.96 -13.30 -14.75
C SER A 120 0.44 -12.09 -14.00
N ALA A 121 1.32 -11.18 -13.62
CA ALA A 121 0.97 -9.89 -13.01
C ALA A 121 0.15 -8.95 -13.94
N THR A 122 -0.35 -9.48 -15.06
CA THR A 122 -1.07 -8.79 -16.14
C THR A 122 -2.52 -9.21 -16.26
N THR A 123 -2.98 -10.16 -15.43
CA THR A 123 -4.39 -10.48 -15.25
C THR A 123 -4.96 -9.68 -14.09
N ASN A 124 -6.26 -9.78 -13.86
CA ASN A 124 -6.88 -9.22 -12.66
C ASN A 124 -6.38 -9.98 -11.41
N PHE A 125 -6.16 -9.28 -10.32
CA PHE A 125 -5.73 -9.88 -9.06
C PHE A 125 -6.24 -9.09 -7.86
N ASP A 126 -6.36 -9.80 -6.75
CA ASP A 126 -6.63 -9.19 -5.46
C ASP A 126 -5.37 -9.22 -4.60
N VAL A 127 -5.25 -8.22 -3.73
CA VAL A 127 -4.19 -8.16 -2.73
C VAL A 127 -4.82 -7.98 -1.36
N ARG A 128 -4.34 -8.76 -0.39
CA ARG A 128 -4.59 -8.54 1.04
C ARG A 128 -3.38 -7.86 1.66
N PHE A 129 -3.60 -6.73 2.32
CA PHE A 129 -2.60 -6.04 3.11
C PHE A 129 -2.86 -6.29 4.59
N THR A 130 -1.79 -6.49 5.36
CA THR A 130 -1.84 -6.54 6.82
C THR A 130 -0.89 -5.51 7.39
N ARG A 131 -1.38 -4.67 8.29
CA ARG A 131 -0.59 -3.71 9.06
C ARG A 131 -0.59 -4.15 10.52
N VAL A 132 0.58 -4.47 11.05
CA VAL A 132 0.78 -4.71 12.48
C VAL A 132 1.45 -3.49 13.06
N ASN A 133 0.72 -2.74 13.89
CA ASN A 133 1.29 -1.68 14.71
C ASN A 133 1.62 -2.23 16.09
N ASN A 134 2.83 -1.98 16.61
CA ASN A 134 3.27 -2.47 17.90
C ASN A 134 4.29 -1.52 18.55
N VAL A 135 4.09 -1.22 19.84
CA VAL A 135 5.02 -0.42 20.64
C VAL A 135 4.97 -0.85 22.11
N THR A 136 6.12 -0.81 22.78
CA THR A 136 6.21 -1.05 24.22
C THR A 136 6.53 0.26 24.93
N VAL A 137 5.66 0.70 25.85
CA VAL A 137 5.81 1.94 26.63
C VAL A 137 5.70 1.62 28.11
N VAL A 138 6.75 1.94 28.88
CA VAL A 138 6.82 1.68 30.35
C VAL A 138 6.54 0.20 30.69
N GLY A 139 7.01 -0.73 29.85
CA GLY A 139 6.82 -2.17 30.05
C GLY A 139 5.45 -2.71 29.63
N GLU A 140 4.54 -1.87 29.17
CA GLU A 140 3.25 -2.28 28.60
C GLU A 140 3.32 -2.34 27.08
N VAL A 141 2.72 -3.39 26.49
CA VAL A 141 2.70 -3.61 25.04
C VAL A 141 1.36 -3.15 24.48
N PHE A 142 1.41 -2.26 23.48
CA PHE A 142 0.25 -1.81 22.73
C PHE A 142 0.37 -2.31 21.30
N SER A 143 -0.66 -3.00 20.81
CA SER A 143 -0.64 -3.58 19.47
C SER A 143 -2.01 -3.48 18.81
N LYS A 144 -2.02 -3.17 17.51
CA LYS A 144 -3.23 -3.15 16.67
C LYS A 144 -2.90 -3.77 15.31
N VAL A 145 -3.70 -4.74 14.90
CA VAL A 145 -3.57 -5.41 13.62
C VAL A 145 -4.77 -5.09 12.75
N TYR A 146 -4.50 -4.52 11.59
CA TYR A 146 -5.50 -4.17 10.59
C TYR A 146 -5.30 -4.99 9.32
N VAL A 147 -6.39 -5.32 8.65
CA VAL A 147 -6.39 -6.04 7.37
C VAL A 147 -7.25 -5.28 6.37
N GLY A 148 -6.72 -5.07 5.16
CA GLY A 148 -7.42 -4.44 4.05
C GLY A 148 -7.28 -5.26 2.77
N ARG A 149 -8.25 -5.14 1.85
CA ARG A 149 -8.21 -5.82 0.55
C ARG A 149 -8.38 -4.81 -0.59
N ALA A 150 -7.58 -4.97 -1.64
CA ALA A 150 -7.66 -4.19 -2.87
C ALA A 150 -7.86 -5.12 -4.07
N HIS A 151 -8.65 -4.66 -5.05
CA HIS A 151 -8.86 -5.34 -6.32
C HIS A 151 -8.20 -4.53 -7.44
N PHE A 152 -7.47 -5.22 -8.33
CA PHE A 152 -6.81 -4.61 -9.47
C PHE A 152 -7.21 -5.33 -10.75
N GLU A 153 -7.78 -4.56 -11.67
CA GLU A 153 -8.33 -5.05 -12.92
C GLU A 153 -7.89 -4.19 -14.12
N VAL A 154 -7.38 -4.88 -15.13
CA VAL A 154 -6.93 -4.27 -16.38
C VAL A 154 -8.14 -3.75 -17.16
N GLY A 155 -8.10 -2.46 -17.51
CA GLY A 155 -9.20 -1.78 -18.19
C GLY A 155 -10.18 -1.10 -17.24
N ALA A 156 -10.32 -1.58 -16.00
CA ALA A 156 -11.13 -0.95 -14.95
C ALA A 156 -10.34 0.13 -14.19
N ASN A 157 -9.53 -0.24 -13.19
CA ASN A 157 -8.69 0.70 -12.43
C ASN A 157 -7.22 0.69 -12.87
N MET A 158 -6.79 -0.29 -13.66
CA MET A 158 -5.45 -0.33 -14.23
C MET A 158 -5.41 0.08 -15.71
N ARG A 159 -4.31 0.74 -16.10
CA ARG A 159 -3.97 1.07 -17.50
C ARG A 159 -2.52 0.70 -17.81
N GLY A 160 -2.21 0.50 -19.08
CA GLY A 160 -0.90 0.00 -19.47
C GLY A 160 -0.78 -0.31 -20.95
N VAL A 161 0.31 -0.99 -21.30
CA VAL A 161 0.63 -1.35 -22.68
C VAL A 161 1.24 -2.74 -22.75
N CYS A 162 0.91 -3.47 -23.82
CA CYS A 162 1.56 -4.71 -24.20
C CYS A 162 2.38 -4.51 -25.49
N GLY A 163 3.64 -4.93 -25.46
CA GLY A 163 4.51 -4.98 -26.63
C GLY A 163 4.34 -6.27 -27.44
N ALA A 164 4.81 -6.27 -28.69
CA ALA A 164 4.73 -7.40 -29.61
C ALA A 164 5.45 -8.68 -29.15
N SER A 165 6.29 -8.60 -28.10
CA SER A 165 6.98 -9.73 -27.47
C SER A 165 6.17 -10.41 -26.34
N GLY A 166 4.92 -9.98 -26.10
CA GLY A 166 4.10 -10.47 -24.99
C GLY A 166 4.42 -9.86 -23.63
N VAL A 167 5.34 -8.88 -23.60
CA VAL A 167 5.63 -8.07 -22.42
C VAL A 167 4.49 -7.08 -22.23
N CYS A 168 3.87 -7.08 -21.07
CA CYS A 168 2.89 -6.09 -20.67
C CYS A 168 3.35 -5.40 -19.40
N SER A 169 3.03 -4.12 -19.30
CA SER A 169 3.18 -3.37 -18.06
C SER A 169 1.89 -2.63 -17.78
N TRP A 170 1.38 -2.79 -16.56
CA TRP A 170 0.18 -2.14 -16.08
C TRP A 170 0.50 -1.31 -14.84
N GLY A 171 -0.29 -0.28 -14.62
CA GLY A 171 -0.26 0.47 -13.39
C GLY A 171 -1.60 1.12 -13.12
N LEU A 172 -1.73 1.74 -11.95
CA LEU A 172 -2.95 2.45 -11.58
C LEU A 172 -3.24 3.58 -12.56
N LYS A 173 -4.50 3.73 -12.94
CA LYS A 173 -4.96 4.92 -13.65
C LYS A 173 -4.73 6.17 -12.79
N GLU A 174 -4.55 7.31 -13.42
CA GLU A 174 -4.22 8.55 -12.69
C GLU A 174 -5.43 9.07 -11.92
N GLU A 175 -6.61 8.93 -12.51
CA GLU A 175 -7.91 9.21 -11.92
C GLU A 175 -8.27 8.28 -10.74
N GLU A 176 -7.57 7.15 -10.59
CA GLU A 176 -7.76 6.18 -9.50
C GLU A 176 -6.75 6.40 -8.35
N ARG A 177 -5.95 7.47 -8.38
CA ARG A 177 -4.93 7.76 -7.35
C ARG A 177 -5.40 8.85 -6.37
N PRO A 178 -5.34 8.62 -5.05
CA PRO A 178 -5.01 7.34 -4.40
C PRO A 178 -6.15 6.33 -4.52
N TYR A 179 -5.80 5.04 -4.66
CA TYR A 179 -6.80 3.97 -4.61
C TYR A 179 -7.06 3.61 -3.14
N LEU A 180 -8.30 3.79 -2.69
CA LEU A 180 -8.66 3.67 -1.29
C LEU A 180 -8.92 2.22 -0.88
N VAL A 181 -8.34 1.81 0.26
CA VAL A 181 -8.49 0.48 0.83
C VAL A 181 -9.08 0.59 2.23
N ASN A 182 -10.32 0.12 2.37
CA ASN A 182 -10.96 0.01 3.68
C ASN A 182 -10.35 -1.14 4.46
N GLN A 183 -9.91 -0.84 5.67
CA GLN A 183 -9.29 -1.76 6.61
C GLN A 183 -10.21 -2.12 7.76
N THR A 184 -10.03 -3.31 8.31
CA THR A 184 -10.74 -3.82 9.48
C THR A 184 -9.75 -4.15 10.57
N LEU A 185 -10.02 -3.74 11.81
CA LEU A 185 -9.26 -4.16 12.98
C LEU A 185 -9.55 -5.62 13.28
N VAL A 186 -8.52 -6.48 13.26
CA VAL A 186 -8.66 -7.93 13.49
C VAL A 186 -8.05 -8.40 14.81
N SER A 187 -7.14 -7.61 15.38
CA SER A 187 -6.55 -7.88 16.69
C SER A 187 -6.14 -6.58 17.37
N CYS A 188 -6.30 -6.52 18.70
CA CYS A 188 -5.94 -5.37 19.49
C CYS A 188 -5.51 -5.78 20.91
N THR A 189 -4.44 -5.18 21.39
CA THR A 189 -3.91 -5.31 22.75
C THR A 189 -3.69 -3.92 23.33
N GLY A 190 -4.23 -3.65 24.51
CA GLY A 190 -4.19 -2.34 25.16
C GLY A 190 -5.50 -1.57 24.99
N VAL A 191 -5.46 -0.38 24.38
CA VAL A 191 -6.64 0.49 24.19
C VAL A 191 -7.36 0.16 22.88
N CYS A 192 -8.52 -0.50 23.00
CA CYS A 192 -9.30 -1.03 21.88
C CYS A 192 -10.69 -0.37 21.76
N PRO A 193 -11.31 -0.36 20.57
CA PRO A 193 -12.70 0.07 20.41
C PRO A 193 -13.63 -0.69 21.34
N SER A 194 -14.64 -0.02 21.91
CA SER A 194 -15.71 -0.70 22.63
C SER A 194 -16.59 -1.47 21.64
N SER A 195 -16.68 -2.79 21.83
CA SER A 195 -17.54 -3.71 21.07
C SER A 195 -19.02 -3.33 21.10
#